data_AF-A0A932K0C8-F1
#
_entry.id   AF-A0A932K0C8-F1
#
_cell.length_a   1.000
_cell.length_b   1.000
_cell.length_c   1.000
_cell.angle_alpha   90.00
_cell.angle_beta   90.00
_cell.angle_gamma   90.00
#
_symmetry.space_group_name_H-M   'P 1'
#
loop_
_entity.id
_entity.type
_entity.pdbx_description
1 polymer ?
#
loop_
_entity_poly.entity_id
_entity_poly.type
_entity_poly.pdbx_seq_one_letter_code
_entity_poly.pdbx_strand_id
1 'polypeptide(L)'
;MAHAPELLKQIEAAYDYRGHVSIVLKDGKTLEGFVFNRIKKSPRVPDGDYIDVMVKDSEQKRRLRFDELASIGMSGKNFAETFAEHQARTAKG
;
A
#
# COMPACT_ATOMS: atom_id res chain seq x y z
N MET A 1 -7.54 -12.45 15.76
CA MET A 1 -8.68 -12.20 14.87
C MET A 1 -8.28 -12.70 13.49
N ALA A 2 -9.20 -13.30 12.74
CA ALA A 2 -8.91 -13.72 11.37
C ALA A 2 -9.11 -12.52 10.45
N HIS A 3 -8.07 -12.17 9.69
CA HIS A 3 -8.18 -11.15 8.64
C HIS A 3 -8.94 -11.71 7.44
N ALA A 4 -9.56 -10.83 6.64
CA ALA A 4 -10.24 -11.26 5.42
C ALA A 4 -9.25 -11.99 4.48
N PRO A 5 -9.62 -13.15 3.91
CA PRO A 5 -8.70 -13.94 3.08
C PRO A 5 -8.23 -13.17 1.84
N GLU A 6 -9.04 -12.23 1.34
CA GLU A 6 -8.67 -11.36 0.23
C GLU A 6 -7.59 -10.35 0.61
N LEU A 7 -7.73 -9.71 1.77
CA LEU A 7 -6.72 -8.77 2.27
C LEU A 7 -5.37 -9.46 2.49
N LEU A 8 -5.38 -10.68 3.03
CA LEU A 8 -4.16 -11.47 3.19
C LEU A 8 -3.48 -11.75 1.85
N LYS A 9 -4.26 -12.14 0.83
CA LYS A 9 -3.73 -12.36 -0.53
C LYS A 9 -3.13 -11.08 -1.11
N GLN A 10 -3.79 -9.93 -0.92
CA GLN A 10 -3.30 -8.64 -1.39
C GLN A 10 -1.97 -8.25 -0.70
N ILE A 11 -1.85 -8.46 0.61
CA ILE A 11 -0.63 -8.17 1.37
C ILE A 11 0.52 -9.06 0.91
N GLU A 12 0.28 -10.36 0.76
CA GLU A 12 1.30 -11.29 0.27
C GLU A 12 1.73 -10.88 -1.14
N ALA A 13 0.77 -10.62 -2.03
CA ALA A 13 1.05 -10.19 -3.39
C ALA A 13 1.81 -8.85 -3.46
N ALA A 14 1.50 -7.88 -2.59
CA ALA A 14 2.24 -6.62 -2.50
C ALA A 14 3.70 -6.81 -2.05
N TYR A 15 3.92 -7.70 -1.07
CA TYR A 15 5.25 -8.05 -0.60
C TYR A 15 6.07 -8.79 -1.68
N ASP A 16 5.44 -9.71 -2.41
CA ASP A 16 6.09 -10.47 -3.49
C ASP A 16 6.32 -9.63 -4.76
N TYR A 17 5.43 -8.67 -5.06
CA TYR A 17 5.52 -7.79 -6.23
C TYR A 17 6.79 -6.92 -6.21
N ARG A 18 7.30 -6.57 -5.03
CA ARG A 18 8.46 -5.70 -4.83
C ARG A 18 8.45 -4.43 -5.69
N GLY A 19 7.28 -3.83 -5.85
CA GLY A 19 7.09 -2.55 -6.50
C GLY A 19 6.26 -1.60 -5.66
N HIS A 20 5.98 -0.42 -6.20
CA HIS A 20 5.08 0.52 -5.56
C HIS A 20 3.65 -0.02 -5.59
N VAL A 21 2.98 0.06 -4.44
CA VAL A 21 1.60 -0.35 -4.23
C VAL A 21 0.81 0.82 -3.66
N SER A 22 -0.49 0.81 -3.91
CA SER A 22 -1.45 1.73 -3.33
C SER A 22 -2.14 1.04 -2.15
N ILE A 23 -2.00 1.62 -0.98
CA ILE A 23 -2.55 1.09 0.26
C ILE A 23 -3.70 2.00 0.69
N VAL A 24 -4.89 1.42 0.83
CA VAL A 24 -6.07 2.11 1.34
C VAL A 24 -6.26 1.72 2.79
N LEU A 25 -6.30 2.72 3.67
CA LEU A 25 -6.57 2.57 5.08
C LEU A 25 -8.08 2.59 5.34
N LYS A 26 -8.51 1.97 6.44
CA LYS A 26 -9.92 1.96 6.86
C LYS A 26 -10.45 3.36 7.21
N ASP A 27 -9.57 4.31 7.52
CA ASP A 27 -9.92 5.71 7.72
C ASP A 27 -10.20 6.47 6.40
N GLY A 28 -10.10 5.79 5.25
CA GLY A 28 -10.32 6.35 3.93
C GLY A 28 -9.08 7.00 3.31
N LYS A 29 -7.96 7.10 4.03
CA LYS A 29 -6.71 7.62 3.46
C LYS A 29 -6.10 6.60 2.53
N THR A 30 -5.51 7.10 1.45
CA THR A 30 -4.72 6.29 0.52
C THR A 30 -3.27 6.75 0.57
N LEU A 31 -2.35 5.80 0.61
CA LEU A 31 -0.91 6.07 0.55
C LEU A 31 -0.28 5.18 -0.52
N GLU A 32 0.59 5.78 -1.33
CA GLU A 32 1.44 5.03 -2.25
C GLU A 32 2.77 4.72 -1.56
N GLY A 33 3.28 3.52 -1.74
CA GLY A 33 4.54 3.13 -1.12
C GLY A 33 5.04 1.75 -1.52
N PHE A 34 6.18 1.37 -1.01
CA PHE A 34 6.80 0.07 -1.23
C PHE A 34 6.74 -0.76 0.05
N VAL A 35 6.13 -1.95 -0.02
CA VAL A 35 6.07 -2.89 1.11
C VAL A 35 7.36 -3.69 1.13
N PHE A 36 8.20 -3.45 2.14
CA PHE A 36 9.52 -4.10 2.23
C PHE A 36 9.61 -5.16 3.32
N ASN A 37 8.63 -5.19 4.24
CA ASN A 37 8.59 -6.17 5.32
C ASN A 37 7.14 -6.50 5.67
N ARG A 38 6.90 -7.77 6.03
CA ARG A 38 5.63 -8.24 6.61
C ARG A 38 5.93 -8.99 7.89
N ILE A 39 5.28 -8.58 8.97
CA ILE A 39 5.46 -9.16 10.30
C ILE A 39 4.16 -9.83 10.67
N LYS A 40 4.21 -11.15 10.85
CA LYS A 40 3.06 -11.92 11.33
C LYS A 40 3.12 -12.04 12.84
N LYS A 41 1.96 -12.10 13.48
CA LYS A 41 1.84 -12.32 14.92
C LYS A 41 2.61 -13.59 15.30
N SER A 42 3.49 -13.45 16.28
CA SER A 42 4.32 -14.54 16.79
C SER A 42 4.58 -14.34 18.28
N PRO A 43 5.13 -15.31 19.02
CA PRO A 43 5.52 -15.10 20.42
C PRO A 43 6.48 -13.92 20.63
N ARG A 44 7.25 -13.53 19.60
CA ARG A 44 8.16 -12.37 19.64
C ARG A 44 7.48 -11.04 19.27
N VAL A 45 6.33 -11.09 18.62
CA VAL A 45 5.53 -9.92 18.21
C VAL A 45 4.07 -10.20 18.59
N PRO A 46 3.73 -10.13 19.88
CA PRO A 46 2.41 -10.51 20.37
C PRO A 46 1.32 -9.50 19.96
N ASP A 47 1.71 -8.27 19.62
CA ASP A 47 0.83 -7.13 19.41
C ASP A 47 -0.01 -7.23 18.13
N GLY A 48 0.36 -8.06 17.14
CA GLY A 48 -0.46 -8.30 15.95
C GLY A 48 0.34 -8.51 14.66
N ASP A 49 -0.37 -8.39 13.54
CA ASP A 49 0.18 -8.47 12.19
C ASP A 49 0.40 -7.07 11.60
N TYR A 50 1.56 -6.85 10.99
CA TYR A 50 2.00 -5.56 10.49
C TYR A 50 2.64 -5.67 9.11
N ILE A 51 2.59 -4.57 8.35
CA ILE A 51 3.45 -4.32 7.20
C ILE A 51 4.33 -3.11 7.48
N ASP A 52 5.59 -3.17 7.05
CA ASP A 52 6.43 -1.98 6.98
C ASP A 52 6.49 -1.50 5.52
N VAL A 53 6.17 -0.23 5.36
CA VAL A 53 6.02 0.43 4.06
C VAL A 53 6.94 1.63 4.02
N MET A 54 7.63 1.82 2.90
CA MET A 54 8.33 3.05 2.60
C MET A 54 7.42 3.91 1.73
N VAL A 55 7.01 5.08 2.24
CA VAL A 55 6.05 5.94 1.54
C VAL A 55 6.71 6.47 0.25
N LYS A 56 5.95 6.53 -0.85
CA LYS A 56 6.43 7.12 -2.11
C LYS A 56 6.62 8.63 -1.90
N ASP A 57 7.65 9.21 -2.53
CA ASP A 57 7.98 10.64 -2.40
C ASP A 57 8.38 11.09 -0.97
N SER A 58 8.65 10.14 -0.07
CA SER A 58 9.14 10.43 1.28
C SER A 58 10.04 9.30 1.78
N GLU A 59 11.19 9.61 2.37
CA GLU A 59 12.04 8.60 3.03
C GLU A 59 11.43 8.07 4.35
N GLN A 60 10.18 8.42 4.63
CA GLN A 60 9.44 7.98 5.80
C GLN A 60 9.05 6.50 5.68
N LYS A 61 9.50 5.72 6.67
CA LYS A 61 9.02 4.37 6.93
C LYS A 61 7.79 4.42 7.81
N ARG A 62 6.73 3.72 7.42
CA ARG A 62 5.52 3.56 8.23
C ARG A 62 5.26 2.09 8.48
N ARG A 63 4.98 1.77 9.74
CA ARG A 63 4.45 0.48 10.16
C ARG A 63 2.93 0.60 10.24
N LEU A 64 2.22 -0.27 9.52
CA LEU A 64 0.76 -0.30 9.49
C LEU A 64 0.27 -1.66 9.99
N ARG A 65 -0.74 -1.67 10.87
CA ARG A 65 -1.39 -2.92 11.27
C ARG A 65 -2.30 -3.41 10.17
N PHE A 66 -2.44 -4.73 10.04
CA PHE A 66 -3.42 -5.32 9.12
C PHE A 66 -4.85 -4.82 9.44
N ASP A 67 -5.16 -4.60 10.72
CA ASP A 67 -6.44 -4.07 11.16
C ASP A 67 -6.73 -2.64 10.69
N GLU A 68 -5.71 -1.86 10.31
CA GLU A 68 -5.86 -0.51 9.77
C GLU A 68 -6.03 -0.51 8.25
N LEU A 69 -5.73 -1.63 7.59
CA LEU A 69 -5.79 -1.75 6.13
C LEU A 69 -7.22 -2.09 5.69
N ALA A 70 -7.71 -1.33 4.72
CA ALA A 70 -8.93 -1.67 3.99
C ALA A 70 -8.62 -2.57 2.79
N SER A 71 -7.61 -2.19 1.99
CA SER A 71 -7.17 -2.96 0.83
C SER A 71 -5.77 -2.54 0.38
N ILE A 72 -5.10 -3.42 -0.38
CA ILE A 72 -3.87 -3.09 -1.09
C ILE A 72 -4.04 -3.43 -2.56
N GLY A 73 -3.82 -2.44 -3.42
CA GLY A 73 -3.75 -2.61 -4.87
C GLY A 73 -2.31 -2.46 -5.33
N MET A 74 -1.86 -3.32 -6.23
CA MET A 74 -0.62 -3.04 -6.96
C MET A 74 -0.83 -1.72 -7.71
N SER A 75 0.10 -0.76 -7.55
CA SER A 75 0.02 0.49 -8.30
C SER A 75 0.49 0.20 -9.73
N GLY A 76 -0.36 -0.52 -10.47
CA GLY A 76 -0.28 -0.70 -11.91
C GLY A 76 -0.86 0.51 -12.63
N LYS A 77 -0.73 1.73 -12.08
CA LYS A 77 -0.98 2.93 -12.86
C LYS A 77 0.15 3.01 -13.88
N ASN A 78 -0.18 2.49 -15.05
CA ASN A 78 0.50 2.67 -16.33
C ASN A 78 1.35 3.96 -16.34
N PHE A 79 2.65 3.83 -16.61
CA PHE A 79 3.39 4.91 -17.28
C PHE A 79 2.91 5.13 -18.73
N ALA A 80 1.90 4.37 -19.19
CA ALA A 80 1.13 4.65 -20.39
C ALA A 80 -0.18 5.36 -20.03
N GLU A 81 -0.08 6.70 -19.94
CA GLU A 81 -1.15 7.70 -20.07
C GLU A 81 -2.28 7.73 -19.01
N THR A 82 -2.67 8.90 -18.53
CA THR A 82 -3.12 10.05 -19.34
C THR A 82 -2.23 11.29 -19.23
N PHE A 83 -1.26 11.41 -20.14
CA PHE A 83 -0.85 12.67 -20.77
C PHE A 83 -2.08 13.50 -21.24
N ALA A 84 -3.24 12.86 -21.48
CA ALA A 84 -4.53 13.55 -21.65
C ALA A 84 -5.03 14.30 -20.39
N GLU A 85 -4.72 13.87 -19.17
CA GLU A 85 -5.07 14.57 -17.91
C GLU A 85 -4.02 15.61 -17.51
N HIS A 86 -2.80 15.54 -18.07
CA HIS A 86 -1.82 16.61 -17.93
C HIS A 86 -2.13 17.79 -18.86
N GLN A 87 -2.53 17.53 -20.12
CA GLN A 87 -2.93 18.59 -21.07
C GLN A 87 -4.21 19.34 -20.67
N ALA A 88 -5.11 18.72 -19.88
CA ALA A 88 -6.29 19.40 -19.34
C ALA A 88 -5.96 20.47 -18.28
N ARG A 89 -4.74 20.44 -17.69
CA ARG A 89 -4.30 21.42 -16.68
C ARG A 89 -3.48 22.57 -17.26
N THR A 90 -2.85 22.39 -18.42
CA THR A 90 -1.97 23.40 -19.04
C THR A 90 -2.63 24.20 -20.16
N ALA A 91 -3.81 23.82 -20.64
CA ALA A 91 -4.55 24.56 -21.68
C ALA A 91 -5.42 25.72 -21.16
N LYS A 92 -5.25 26.16 -19.90
CA LYS A 92 -6.01 27.28 -19.31
C LYS A 92 -5.13 28.33 -18.62
N GLY A 93 -3.93 28.55 -19.14
CA GLY A 93 -3.06 29.68 -18.80
C GLY A 93 -2.59 30.38 -20.07
#